data_AF-A0A358UXV6-F1
#
_entry.id   AF-A0A358UXV6-F1
#
_cell.length_a   1.000
_cell.length_b   1.000
_cell.length_c   1.000
_cell.angle_alpha   90.00
_cell.angle_beta   90.00
_cell.angle_gamma   90.00
#
_symmetry.space_group_name_H-M   'P 1'
#
loop_
_entity.id
_entity.type
_entity.pdbx_description
1 polymer ?
#
loop_
_entity_poly.entity_id
_entity_poly.type
_entity_poly.pdbx_seq_one_letter_code
_entity_poly.pdbx_strand_id
1 'polypeptide(L)'
;SMGKSALALNFIENVILNEKLPVVLFSLEMSAQSVVMRLLSSISKVSFERIRKGKVSLQEQADLAKAANRLSRVKFFIDDSSNLTPLEVRSRCRRLI
;
A
#
# COMPACT_ATOMS: atom_id res chain seq x y z
N SER A 1 2.09 19.29 -3.43
CA SER A 1 2.85 18.68 -2.31
C SER A 1 3.92 17.76 -2.88
N MET A 2 5.14 17.79 -2.35
CA MET A 2 6.40 17.29 -2.93
C MET A 2 6.55 15.75 -3.08
N GLY A 3 5.48 14.98 -3.20
CA GLY A 3 5.58 13.54 -3.51
C GLY A 3 6.09 12.61 -2.39
N LYS A 4 6.23 13.10 -1.15
CA LYS A 4 6.76 12.33 0.00
C LYS A 4 6.10 10.96 0.20
N SER A 5 4.77 10.92 0.28
CA SER A 5 4.03 9.68 0.48
C SER A 5 4.15 8.74 -0.73
N ALA A 6 4.23 9.29 -1.94
CA ALA A 6 4.45 8.48 -3.14
C ALA A 6 5.84 7.83 -3.13
N LEU A 7 6.87 8.58 -2.73
CA LEU A 7 8.22 8.06 -2.58
C LEU A 7 8.28 6.96 -1.51
N ALA A 8 7.66 7.17 -0.35
CA ALA A 8 7.60 6.17 0.72
C ALA A 8 6.91 4.87 0.25
N LEU A 9 5.82 4.98 -0.50
CA LEU A 9 5.12 3.81 -1.06
C LEU A 9 5.95 3.07 -2.10
N ASN A 10 6.79 3.75 -2.89
CA ASN A 10 7.70 3.10 -3.83
C ASN A 10 8.77 2.27 -3.10
N PHE A 11 9.32 2.78 -2.00
CA PHE A 11 10.26 1.99 -1.18
C PHE A 11 9.57 0.75 -0.61
N ILE A 12 8.36 0.92 -0.06
CA ILE A 12 7.56 -0.19 0.47
C ILE A 12 7.26 -1.22 -0.62
N GLU A 13 6.82 -0.79 -1.80
CA GLU A 13 6.53 -1.66 -2.93
C GLU A 13 7.75 -2.51 -3.32
N ASN A 14 8.93 -1.89 -3.43
CA ASN A 14 10.16 -2.62 -3.74
C ASN A 14 10.50 -3.66 -2.67
N VAL A 15 10.44 -3.28 -1.40
CA VAL A 15 10.76 -4.18 -0.28
C VAL A 15 9.79 -5.36 -0.21
N ILE A 16 8.49 -5.13 -0.34
CA ILE A 16 7.51 -6.21 -0.20
C ILE A 16 7.48 -7.13 -1.43
N LEU A 17 7.69 -6.61 -2.65
CA LEU A 17 7.58 -7.40 -3.88
C LEU A 17 8.88 -8.05 -4.32
N ASN A 18 10.02 -7.34 -4.19
CA ASN A 18 11.31 -7.81 -4.69
C ASN A 18 12.13 -8.47 -3.58
N GLU A 19 12.29 -7.78 -2.45
CA GLU A 19 13.05 -8.33 -1.29
C GLU A 19 12.23 -9.34 -0.47
N LYS A 20 10.90 -9.31 -0.60
CA LYS A 20 9.94 -10.17 0.13
C LYS A 20 10.09 -10.09 1.66
N LEU A 21 10.50 -8.94 2.17
CA LEU A 21 10.62 -8.68 3.60
C LEU A 21 9.30 -8.15 4.17
N PRO A 22 8.96 -8.50 5.43
CA PRO A 22 7.76 -7.99 6.07
C PRO A 22 7.88 -6.49 6.33
N VAL A 23 6.79 -5.75 6.10
CA VAL A 23 6.72 -4.29 6.31
C VAL A 23 5.45 -3.93 7.08
N VAL A 24 5.58 -3.01 8.02
CA VAL A 24 4.45 -2.32 8.65
C VAL A 24 4.48 -0.83 8.28
N LEU A 25 3.34 -0.30 7.83
CA LEU A 25 3.15 1.12 7.55
C LEU A 25 2.15 1.70 8.56
N PHE A 26 2.58 2.70 9.33
CA PHE A 26 1.70 3.52 10.14
C PHE A 26 1.30 4.77 9.34
N SER A 27 0.05 4.84 8.90
CA SER A 27 -0.45 5.91 8.06
C SER A 27 -1.40 6.83 8.84
N LEU A 28 -0.89 7.97 9.28
CA LEU A 28 -1.65 8.90 10.12
C LEU A 28 -2.59 9.83 9.33
N GLU A 29 -2.32 10.00 8.03
CA GLU A 29 -3.06 10.93 7.15
C GLU A 29 -3.94 10.21 6.12
N MET A 30 -3.59 8.97 5.76
CA MET A 30 -4.27 8.25 4.70
C MET A 30 -4.89 6.97 5.25
N SER A 31 -6.11 6.67 4.78
CA SER A 31 -6.70 5.37 5.02
C SER A 31 -5.89 4.23 4.39
N ALA A 32 -5.97 3.04 4.97
CA ALA A 32 -5.36 1.84 4.41
C ALA A 32 -5.84 1.58 2.97
N GLN A 33 -7.11 1.84 2.69
CA GLN A 33 -7.67 1.76 1.33
C GLN A 33 -6.97 2.70 0.35
N SER A 34 -6.66 3.93 0.75
CA SER A 34 -5.96 4.91 -0.09
C SER A 34 -4.53 4.48 -0.39
N VAL A 35 -3.84 3.89 0.60
CA VAL A 35 -2.51 3.31 0.42
C VAL A 35 -2.56 2.14 -0.58
N VAL A 36 -3.45 1.17 -0.35
CA VAL A 36 -3.58 -0.01 -1.20
C VAL A 36 -3.94 0.37 -2.64
N MET A 37 -4.84 1.33 -2.84
CA MET A 37 -5.21 1.80 -4.19
C MET A 37 -4.02 2.41 -4.94
N ARG A 38 -3.13 3.12 -4.24
CA ARG A 38 -1.90 3.66 -4.84
C ARG A 38 -0.90 2.56 -5.19
N LEU A 39 -0.73 1.57 -4.32
CA LEU A 39 0.12 0.40 -4.61
C LEU A 39 -0.44 -0.39 -5.80
N LEU A 40 -1.74 -0.63 -5.84
CA LEU A 40 -2.39 -1.30 -6.99
C LEU A 40 -2.15 -0.53 -8.29
N SER A 41 -2.31 0.79 -8.28
CA SER A 41 -2.03 1.64 -9.44
C SER A 41 -0.57 1.52 -9.90
N SER A 42 0.38 1.54 -8.96
CA SER A 42 1.81 1.43 -9.28
C SER A 42 2.17 0.05 -9.86
N ILE A 43 1.61 -1.03 -9.30
CA ILE A 43 1.90 -2.41 -9.69
C ILE A 43 1.22 -2.77 -11.02
N SER A 44 -0.04 -2.39 -11.21
CA SER A 44 -0.80 -2.70 -12.43
C SER A 44 -0.52 -1.75 -13.58
N LYS A 45 0.17 -0.63 -13.33
CA LYS A 45 0.38 0.48 -14.27
C LYS A 45 -0.92 1.12 -14.78
N VAL A 46 -2.03 0.91 -14.08
CA VAL A 46 -3.31 1.56 -14.37
C VAL A 46 -3.39 2.89 -13.62
N SER A 47 -3.88 3.94 -14.28
CA SER A 47 -4.00 5.27 -13.69
C SER A 47 -4.84 5.28 -12.40
N PHE A 48 -4.28 5.88 -11.34
CA PHE A 48 -4.94 6.04 -10.05
C PHE A 48 -6.31 6.72 -10.16
N GLU A 49 -6.42 7.77 -10.98
CA GLU A 49 -7.67 8.49 -11.18
C GLU A 49 -8.75 7.59 -11.79
N ARG A 50 -8.37 6.73 -12.75
CA ARG A 50 -9.28 5.82 -13.42
C ARG A 50 -9.76 4.71 -12.49
N ILE A 51 -8.85 4.17 -11.67
CA ILE A 51 -9.19 3.21 -10.60
C ILE A 51 -10.19 3.83 -9.64
N ARG A 52 -9.91 5.05 -9.15
CA ARG A 52 -10.79 5.76 -8.21
C ARG A 52 -12.18 6.06 -8.80
N LYS A 53 -12.26 6.35 -10.11
CA LYS A 53 -13.52 6.60 -10.81
C LYS A 53 -14.23 5.32 -11.28
N GLY A 54 -13.65 4.13 -11.08
CA GLY A 54 -14.16 2.87 -11.61
C GLY A 54 -14.15 2.76 -13.15
N LYS A 55 -13.42 3.65 -13.84
CA LYS A 55 -13.38 3.75 -15.31
C LYS A 55 -12.20 2.95 -15.89
N VAL A 56 -12.22 1.64 -15.65
CA VAL A 56 -11.16 0.70 -16.06
C VAL A 56 -11.69 -0.27 -17.13
N SER A 57 -10.90 -0.52 -18.16
CA SER A 57 -11.22 -1.48 -19.22
C SER A 57 -11.18 -2.92 -18.69
N LEU A 58 -11.72 -3.88 -19.44
CA LEU A 58 -11.64 -5.31 -19.08
C LEU A 58 -10.20 -5.78 -18.93
N GLN A 59 -9.29 -5.30 -19.78
CA GLN A 59 -7.87 -5.61 -19.69
C GLN A 59 -7.26 -5.04 -18.41
N GLU A 60 -7.54 -3.78 -18.09
CA GLU A 60 -7.05 -3.14 -16.86
C GLU A 60 -7.61 -3.78 -15.59
N GLN A 61 -8.85 -4.28 -15.63
CA GLN A 61 -9.43 -5.08 -14.55
C GLN A 61 -8.64 -6.37 -14.32
N ALA A 62 -8.25 -7.07 -15.40
CA ALA A 62 -7.41 -8.26 -15.30
C ALA A 62 -6.02 -7.92 -14.72
N ASP A 63 -5.43 -6.79 -15.11
CA ASP A 63 -4.12 -6.35 -14.60
C ASP A 63 -4.18 -5.92 -13.13
N LEU A 64 -5.28 -5.28 -12.71
CA LEU A 64 -5.56 -4.99 -11.30
C LEU A 64 -5.74 -6.27 -10.48
N ALA A 65 -6.45 -7.27 -11.01
CA ALA A 65 -6.63 -8.54 -10.34
C ALA A 65 -5.29 -9.27 -10.14
N LYS A 66 -4.40 -9.26 -11.14
CA LYS A 66 -3.03 -9.78 -11.02
C LYS A 66 -2.22 -9.01 -9.97
N ALA A 67 -2.30 -7.69 -9.95
CA ALA A 67 -1.63 -6.85 -8.96
C ALA A 67 -2.12 -7.14 -7.53
N ALA A 68 -3.44 -7.27 -7.34
CA ALA A 68 -4.04 -7.64 -6.07
C ALA A 68 -3.59 -9.04 -5.62
N ASN A 69 -3.51 -10.01 -6.53
CA ASN A 69 -3.01 -11.35 -6.22
C ASN A 69 -1.54 -11.31 -5.76
N ARG A 70 -0.69 -10.49 -6.39
CA ARG A 70 0.70 -10.28 -5.94
C ARG A 70 0.76 -9.68 -4.54
N LEU A 71 -0.01 -8.63 -4.28
CA LEU A 71 -0.07 -8.00 -2.94
C LEU A 71 -0.62 -8.94 -1.87
N SER A 72 -1.56 -9.82 -2.19
CA SER A 72 -2.13 -10.77 -1.21
C SER A 72 -1.13 -11.79 -0.67
N ARG A 73 0.02 -11.97 -1.36
CA ARG A 73 1.05 -12.95 -1.00
C ARG A 73 2.17 -12.36 -0.15
N VAL A 74 2.21 -11.03 0.04
CA VAL A 74 3.29 -10.37 0.80
C VAL A 74 2.88 -10.13 2.26
N LYS A 75 3.86 -10.08 3.15
CA LYS A 75 3.66 -9.72 4.56
C LYS A 75 3.67 -8.20 4.73
N PHE A 76 2.58 -7.54 4.33
CA PHE A 76 2.44 -6.09 4.44
C PHE A 76 1.27 -5.73 5.35
N PHE A 77 1.55 -4.98 6.42
CA PHE A 77 0.58 -4.55 7.41
C PHE A 77 0.40 -3.03 7.34
N ILE A 78 -0.83 -2.56 7.39
CA ILE A 78 -1.15 -1.14 7.42
C ILE A 78 -1.94 -0.87 8.69
N ASP A 79 -1.52 0.18 9.39
CA ASP A 79 -2.21 0.74 10.53
C ASP A 79 -2.57 2.18 10.20
N ASP A 80 -3.85 2.45 9.95
CA ASP A 80 -4.37 3.78 9.61
C ASP A 80 -5.02 4.49 10.81
N SER A 81 -4.65 4.10 12.04
CA SER A 81 -5.08 4.78 13.25
C SER A 81 -4.57 6.22 13.27
N SER A 82 -5.48 7.19 13.41
CA SER A 82 -5.10 8.57 13.67
C SER A 82 -4.58 8.72 15.11
N ASN A 83 -3.63 9.63 15.33
CA ASN A 83 -3.08 9.99 16.65
C ASN A 83 -2.35 8.87 17.42
N LEU A 84 -1.44 8.15 16.78
CA LEU A 84 -0.55 7.20 17.45
C LEU A 84 0.59 7.89 18.21
N THR A 85 0.82 7.48 19.44
CA THR A 85 2.02 7.83 20.21
C THR A 85 3.20 6.92 19.81
N PRO A 86 4.46 7.37 20.00
CA PRO A 86 5.63 6.52 19.76
C PRO A 86 5.65 5.21 20.56
N LEU A 87 5.08 5.23 21.78
CA LEU A 87 4.98 4.03 22.62
C LEU A 87 4.01 3.00 22.02
N GLU A 88 2.89 3.45 21.46
CA GLU A 88 1.92 2.58 20.77
C GLU A 88 2.51 2.00 19.50
N VAL A 89 3.22 2.80 18.69
CA VAL A 89 3.94 2.31 17.50
C VAL A 89 4.91 1.19 17.90
N ARG A 90 5.75 1.42 18.92
CA ARG A 90 6.69 0.41 19.43
C ARG A 90 5.98 -0.86 19.91
N SER A 91 4.87 -0.72 20.64
CA SER A 91 4.09 -1.84 21.16
C SER A 91 3.47 -2.67 20.04
N ARG A 92 2.89 -2.02 19.02
CA ARG A 92 2.29 -2.68 17.85
C ARG A 92 3.35 -3.41 17.02
N CYS A 93 4.51 -2.80 16.78
CA CYS A 93 5.62 -3.48 16.11
C CYS A 93 6.03 -4.78 16.81
N ARG A 94 6.08 -4.79 18.15
CA ARG A 94 6.44 -6.00 18.92
C ARG A 94 5.41 -7.13 18.82
N ARG A 95 4.13 -6.82 18.58
CA ARG A 95 3.06 -7.83 18.43
C ARG A 95 3.07 -8.51 17.07
N LEU A 96 3.74 -7.92 16.08
CA LEU A 96 3.86 -8.46 14.72
C LEU A 96 5.06 -9.39 14.53
N ILE A 97 5.93 -9.50 15.55
CA ILE A 97 7.11 -10.39 15.59
C ILE A 97 6.70 -11.76 16.14
#